data_AF-A0A4U6DBE6-F1
#
_entry.id   AF-A0A4U6DBE6-F1
#
_cell.length_a   1.000
_cell.length_b   1.000
_cell.length_c   1.000
_cell.angle_alpha   90.00
_cell.angle_beta   90.00
_cell.angle_gamma   90.00
#
_symmetry.space_group_name_H-M   'P 1'
#
loop_
_entity.id
_entity.type
_entity.pdbx_description
1 polymer ?
#
loop_
_entity_poly.entity_id
_entity_poly.type
_entity_poly.pdbx_seq_one_letter_code
_entity_poly.pdbx_strand_id
1 'polypeptide(L)' 'MRTNVEIDDSLMEEAMQLTQIKTKKQIIESALKEFIAATHRKQLMSLRGKVEWEGNLDDMRTQDVQDI' A
#
# COMPACT_ATOMS: atom_id res chain seq x y z
N MET A 1 -10.81 13.59 14.02
CA MET A 1 -10.50 14.15 15.36
C MET A 1 -9.38 15.18 15.22
N ARG A 2 -9.24 16.14 16.14
CA ARG A 2 -8.09 17.05 16.18
C ARG A 2 -7.14 16.58 17.27
N THR A 3 -5.88 16.37 16.91
CA THR A 3 -4.84 15.86 17.80
C THR A 3 -3.59 16.71 17.61
N ASN A 4 -2.89 17.02 18.69
CA ASN A 4 -1.58 17.67 18.65
C ASN A 4 -0.52 16.58 18.71
N VAL A 5 0.36 16.54 17.71
CA VAL A 5 1.45 15.57 17.59
C VAL A 5 2.73 16.31 17.24
N GLU A 6 3.83 15.94 17.86
CA GLU A 6 5.16 16.42 17.47
C GLU A 6 5.69 15.55 16.33
N ILE A 7 6.10 16.21 15.25
CA ILE A 7 6.67 15.56 14.06
C ILE A 7 7.93 16.33 13.70
N ASP A 8 8.98 15.59 13.35
CA ASP A 8 10.22 16.18 12.86
C ASP A 8 9.96 17.06 11.62
N ASP A 9 10.43 18.31 11.65
CA ASP A 9 10.14 19.27 10.57
C ASP A 9 10.87 18.91 9.28
N SER A 10 12.07 18.32 9.35
CA SER A 10 12.82 17.90 8.16
C SER A 10 12.10 16.76 7.44
N LEU A 11 11.52 15.81 8.20
CA LEU A 11 10.69 14.73 7.66
C LEU A 11 9.43 15.26 6.97
N MET A 12 8.77 16.25 7.57
CA MET A 12 7.57 16.86 6.98
C MET A 12 7.90 17.67 5.72
N GLU A 13 9.01 18.40 5.71
CA GLU A 13 9.48 19.13 4.53
C GLU A 13 9.84 18.19 3.38
N GLU A 14 10.57 17.11 3.65
CA GLU A 14 10.89 16.09 2.66
C GLU A 14 9.61 15.48 2.08
N ALA A 15 8.66 15.10 2.94
CA ALA A 15 7.37 14.57 2.51
C ALA A 15 6.60 15.57 1.64
N MET A 16 6.60 16.86 1.98
CA MET A 16 5.99 17.92 1.17
C MET A 16 6.66 18.05 -0.21
N GLN A 17 7.99 18.03 -0.26
CA GLN A 17 8.76 18.13 -1.50
C GLN A 17 8.54 16.91 -2.42
N LEU A 18 8.52 15.70 -1.87
CA LEU A 18 8.35 14.48 -2.66
C LEU A 18 6.90 14.29 -3.15
N THR A 19 5.92 14.63 -2.33
CA THR A 19 4.50 14.40 -2.64
C THR A 19 3.80 15.59 -3.29
N GLN A 20 4.41 16.77 -3.25
CA GLN A 20 3.81 18.04 -3.68
C GLN A 20 2.50 18.40 -2.94
N ILE A 21 2.26 17.76 -1.78
CA ILE A 21 1.08 18.01 -0.95
C ILE A 21 1.32 19.27 -0.11
N LYS A 22 0.35 20.20 -0.15
CA LYS A 22 0.50 21.53 0.44
C LYS A 22 0.25 21.60 1.95
N THR A 23 -0.40 20.59 2.54
CA THR A 23 -0.83 20.66 3.94
C THR A 23 -0.29 19.51 4.78
N LYS A 24 0.23 19.81 5.97
CA LYS A 24 0.72 18.81 6.94
C LYS A 24 -0.38 17.78 7.25
N LYS A 25 -1.65 18.21 7.35
CA LYS A 25 -2.81 17.33 7.57
C LYS A 25 -2.96 16.27 6.46
N GLN A 26 -2.93 16.70 5.19
CA GLN A 26 -3.11 15.76 4.08
C GLN A 26 -1.96 14.76 3.99
N ILE A 27 -0.73 15.19 4.26
CA ILE A 27 0.43 14.28 4.31
C ILE A 27 0.23 13.22 5.38
N ILE A 28 -0.14 13.62 6.60
CA ILE A 28 -0.38 12.69 7.71
C ILE A 28 -1.49 11.71 7.34
N GLU A 29 -2.60 12.18 6.76
CA GLU A 29 -3.71 11.31 6.36
C GLU A 29 -3.31 10.32 5.27
N SER A 30 -2.58 10.77 4.25
CA SER A 30 -2.04 9.91 3.18
C SER A 30 -1.05 8.88 3.73
N ALA A 31 -0.14 9.29 4.62
CA ALA A 31 0.83 8.40 5.24
C ALA A 31 0.15 7.31 6.08
N LEU A 32 -0.90 7.66 6.83
CA LEU A 32 -1.68 6.69 7.60
C LEU A 32 -2.41 5.69 6.69
N LYS A 33 -3.00 6.15 5.57
CA LYS A 33 -3.64 5.27 4.58
C LYS A 33 -2.63 4.28 3.99
N GLU A 34 -1.45 4.76 3.61
CA GLU A 34 -0.41 3.90 3.06
C GLU A 34 0.13 2.92 4.11
N PHE A 35 0.31 3.37 5.35
CA PHE A 35 0.73 2.51 6.45
C PHE A 35 -0.25 1.35 6.71
N ILE A 36 -1.56 1.63 6.71
CA ILE A 36 -2.60 0.60 6.84
C ILE A 36 -2.55 -0.36 5.65
N ALA A 37 -2.50 0.16 4.42
CA ALA A 37 -2.43 -0.66 3.22
C ALA A 37 -1.19 -1.57 3.22
N ALA A 38 -0.02 -1.03 3.58
CA ALA A 38 1.22 -1.79 3.72
C ALA A 38 1.11 -2.87 4.80
N THR A 39 0.43 -2.59 5.91
CA THR A 39 0.20 -3.55 6.99
C THR A 39 -0.69 -4.71 6.54
N HIS A 40 -1.78 -4.42 5.83
CA HIS A 40 -2.63 -5.46 5.24
C HIS A 40 -1.85 -6.34 4.24
N ARG A 41 -1.03 -5.74 3.38
CA ARG A 41 -0.15 -6.49 2.47
C ARG A 41 0.78 -7.42 3.24
N LYS A 42 1.42 -6.95 4.31
CA LYS A 42 2.28 -7.79 5.17
C LYS A 42 1.52 -8.96 5.80
N GLN A 43 0.30 -8.72 6.28
CA GLN A 43 -0.54 -9.79 6.82
C GLN A 43 -0.90 -10.83 5.76
N LEU A 44 -1.28 -10.41 4.56
CA LEU A 44 -1.52 -11.33 3.44
C LEU A 44 -0.25 -12.13 3.09
N MET A 45 0.92 -11.48 3.05
CA MET A 45 2.19 -12.19 2.81
C MET A 45 2.48 -13.24 3.88
N SER A 46 2.01 -13.05 5.12
CA SER A 46 2.19 -14.02 6.21
C SER A 46 1.40 -15.33 6.01
N LEU A 47 0.43 -15.33 5.08
CA LEU A 47 -0.34 -16.51 4.66
C LEU A 47 0.36 -17.32 3.56
N ARG A 48 1.46 -16.81 3.00
CA ARG A 48 2.25 -17.54 1.99
C ARG A 48 2.65 -18.92 2.52
N GLY A 49 2.30 -19.97 1.77
CA GLY A 49 2.60 -21.36 2.11
C GLY A 49 1.74 -21.94 3.25
N LYS A 50 0.77 -21.18 3.78
CA LYS A 50 -0.18 -21.64 4.81
C LYS A 50 -1.58 -21.91 4.27
N VAL A 51 -1.85 -21.47 3.04
CA VAL A 51 -3.16 -21.60 2.39
C VAL A 51 -2.96 -22.49 1.17
N GLU A 52 -3.83 -23.49 1.03
CA GLU A 52 -3.89 -24.30 -0.18
C GLU A 52 -4.49 -23.47 -1.31
N TRP A 53 -3.83 -23.48 -2.45
CA TRP A 53 -4.31 -22.82 -3.65
C TRP A 53 -5.00 -23.86 -4.52
N GLU A 54 -6.27 -23.63 -4.86
CA GLU A 54 -7.05 -24.49 -5.74
C GLU A 54 -7.11 -23.87 -7.14
N GLY A 55 -6.69 -24.64 -8.15
CA GLY A 55 -6.72 -24.25 -9.57
C GLY A 55 -5.71 -25.05 -10.39
N ASN A 56 -5.85 -24.99 -11.72
CA ASN A 56 -4.86 -25.56 -12.65
C ASN A 56 -4.14 -24.42 -13.38
N LEU A 57 -2.86 -24.24 -13.07
CA LEU A 57 -2.05 -23.16 -13.66
C LEU A 57 -1.83 -23.32 -15.16
N ASP A 58 -1.83 -24.55 -15.68
CA ASP A 58 -1.62 -24.83 -17.09
C ASP A 58 -2.86 -24.45 -17.92
N ASP A 59 -4.05 -24.72 -17.39
CA ASP A 59 -5.32 -24.33 -18.01
C ASP A 59 -5.49 -22.80 -18.05
N MET A 60 -5.07 -22.10 -16.98
CA MET A 60 -5.17 -20.64 -16.91
C MET A 60 -4.20 -19.91 -17.84
N ARG A 61 -3.06 -20.52 -18.19
CA ARG A 61 -2.05 -19.90 -19.06
C ARG A 61 -2.27 -20.16 -20.54
N THR A 62 -3.05 -21.18 -20.88
CA THR A 62 -3.35 -21.56 -22.27
C THR A 62 -4.54 -20.81 -22.86
N GLN A 63 -5.27 -20.01 -22.06
CA GLN A 63 -6.46 -19.28 -22.52
C GLN A 63 -6.19 -17.93 -23.21
N ASP A 64 -4.96 -17.43 -23.28
CA ASP A 64 -4.66 -16.12 -23.90
C ASP A 64 -3.67 -16.21 -25.07
N VAL A 65 -4.12 -16.60 -26.28
CA VAL A 65 -3.75 -15.98 -27.58
C VAL A 65 -4.76 -16.34 -28.70
N GLN A 66 -6.06 -16.04 -28.57
CA GLN A 66 -6.97 -16.18 -29.75
C GLN A 66 -7.91 -15.01 -30.08
N ASP A 67 -7.95 -13.93 -29.29
CA ASP A 67 -8.81 -12.78 -29.62
C ASP A 67 -8.05 -11.44 -29.53
N ILE A 68 -7.24 -11.14 -30.57
CA ILE A 68 -6.87 -9.76 -30.98
C ILE A 68 -6.99 -9.67 -32.50
#